data_AF-A0A7C7SQ53-F1
#
_entry.id   AF-A0A7C7SQ53-F1
#
_cell.length_a   1.000
_cell.length_b   1.000
_cell.length_c   1.000
_cell.angle_alpha   90.00
_cell.angle_beta   90.00
_cell.angle_gamma   90.00
#
_symmetry.space_group_name_H-M   'P 1'
#
loop_
_entity.id
_entity.type
_entity.pdbx_description
1 polymer ?
#
loop_
_entity_poly.entity_id
_entity_poly.type
_entity_poly.pdbx_seq_one_letter_code
_entity_poly.pdbx_strand_id
1 'polypeptide(L)'
;MTTQRTFFFGTTLLLAACGGSYGGPSSGSSSGSARPATTGPEAVYYVYVGAESADLIHRIRLGPDGVSVDQTTPVGEMAIETEGPHGLNVSPDGRYLYMTTAHGIPDGKLWKFDAGPDTLVAAPILLGKQCALP
;
A
#
# COMPACT_ATOMS: atom_id res chain seq x y z
N MET A 1 -2.10 -40.65 32.40
CA MET A 1 -3.56 -40.78 32.29
C MET A 1 -4.23 -39.77 33.21
N THR A 2 -4.52 -38.56 32.72
CA THR A 2 -5.57 -37.71 33.32
C THR A 2 -6.07 -36.76 32.24
N THR A 3 -7.37 -36.86 31.97
CA THR A 3 -8.15 -36.14 30.96
C THR A 3 -8.78 -34.89 31.59
N GLN A 4 -8.73 -33.73 30.93
CA GLN A 4 -9.64 -32.60 31.19
C GLN A 4 -9.78 -31.77 29.90
N ARG A 5 -10.82 -31.95 29.08
CA ARG A 5 -12.20 -31.40 29.14
C ARG A 5 -12.26 -29.86 29.05
N THR A 6 -12.41 -29.40 27.79
CA THR A 6 -13.39 -28.43 27.26
C THR A 6 -13.80 -27.24 28.11
N PHE A 7 -13.75 -26.03 27.54
CA PHE A 7 -14.92 -25.15 27.37
C PHE A 7 -14.66 -24.16 26.22
N PHE A 8 -15.34 -24.38 25.09
CA PHE A 8 -15.50 -23.41 24.01
C PHE A 8 -16.53 -22.38 24.47
N PHE A 9 -16.13 -21.12 24.68
CA PHE A 9 -17.07 -20.01 24.77
C PHE A 9 -17.18 -19.38 23.38
N GLY A 10 -18.18 -19.86 22.63
CA GLY A 10 -18.64 -19.19 21.42
C GLY A 10 -19.40 -17.92 21.80
N THR A 11 -19.03 -16.81 21.17
CA THR A 11 -19.90 -15.63 21.11
C THR A 11 -20.11 -15.33 19.63
N THR A 12 -21.11 -15.99 19.06
CA THR A 12 -21.62 -15.68 17.73
C THR A 12 -22.40 -14.38 17.83
N LEU A 13 -21.80 -13.28 17.39
CA LEU A 13 -22.46 -11.99 17.28
C LEU A 13 -23.38 -12.01 16.04
N LEU A 14 -24.68 -12.21 16.25
CA LEU A 14 -25.72 -12.08 15.22
C LEU A 14 -26.00 -10.59 15.00
N LEU A 15 -25.49 -10.02 13.89
CA LEU A 15 -26.01 -8.76 13.37
C LEU A 15 -27.29 -9.06 12.58
N ALA A 16 -28.42 -8.55 13.09
CA ALA A 16 -29.66 -8.44 12.35
C ALA A 16 -29.54 -7.31 11.32
N ALA A 17 -29.44 -7.67 10.03
CA ALA A 17 -29.54 -6.71 8.94
C ALA A 17 -31.02 -6.54 8.55
N CYS A 18 -31.56 -5.33 8.72
CA CYS A 18 -32.86 -4.96 8.19
C CYS A 18 -32.80 -4.91 6.66
N GLY A 19 -33.57 -5.79 6.01
CA GLY A 19 -33.75 -5.82 4.57
C GLY A 19 -34.58 -4.64 4.07
N GLY A 20 -33.99 -3.81 3.20
CA GLY A 20 -34.68 -2.89 2.31
C GLY A 20 -34.66 -3.46 0.90
N SER A 21 -35.64 -4.29 0.56
CA SER A 21 -35.85 -4.78 -0.80
C SER A 21 -36.64 -3.73 -1.59
N TYR A 22 -35.96 -2.99 -2.47
CA TYR A 22 -36.61 -2.27 -3.56
C TYR A 22 -35.80 -2.49 -4.84
N GLY A 23 -36.19 -3.54 -5.56
CA GLY A 23 -35.63 -3.88 -6.87
C GLY A 23 -36.22 -5.21 -7.35
N GLY A 24 -37.32 -5.14 -8.09
CA GLY A 24 -37.91 -6.31 -8.75
C GLY A 24 -36.96 -6.93 -9.79
N PRO A 25 -37.27 -8.13 -10.31
CA PRO A 25 -36.44 -8.77 -11.32
C PRO A 25 -36.49 -7.95 -12.61
N SER A 26 -35.43 -7.21 -12.88
CA SER A 26 -35.18 -6.65 -14.21
C SER A 26 -34.56 -7.76 -15.06
N SER A 27 -35.40 -8.48 -15.79
CA SER A 27 -35.00 -9.22 -16.99
C SER A 27 -34.69 -8.22 -18.11
N GLY A 28 -33.66 -7.40 -17.88
CA GLY A 28 -33.03 -6.59 -18.90
C GLY A 28 -31.92 -7.42 -19.52
N SER A 29 -32.11 -7.86 -20.76
CA SER A 29 -31.01 -8.31 -21.61
C SER A 29 -30.03 -7.15 -21.73
N SER A 30 -29.01 -7.14 -20.88
CA SER A 30 -27.86 -6.27 -21.07
C SER A 30 -27.16 -6.79 -22.32
N SER A 31 -27.44 -6.15 -23.45
CA SER A 31 -26.56 -6.19 -24.60
C SER A 31 -25.22 -5.63 -24.12
N GLY A 32 -24.37 -6.52 -23.63
CA GLY A 32 -23.04 -6.19 -23.14
C GLY A 32 -22.28 -5.55 -24.29
N SER A 33 -22.19 -4.22 -24.28
CA SER A 33 -21.08 -3.55 -24.94
C SER A 33 -19.84 -4.03 -24.19
N ALA A 34 -19.19 -5.06 -24.73
CA ALA A 34 -17.94 -5.55 -24.20
C ALA A 34 -16.99 -4.37 -24.16
N ARG A 35 -16.68 -3.89 -22.94
CA ARG A 35 -15.60 -2.92 -22.74
C ARG A 35 -14.40 -3.49 -23.49
N PRO A 36 -13.74 -2.71 -24.39
CA PRO A 36 -12.55 -3.18 -25.05
C PRO A 36 -11.61 -3.72 -23.97
N ALA A 37 -11.19 -4.97 -24.12
CA ALA A 37 -10.17 -5.53 -23.25
C ALA A 37 -8.96 -4.60 -23.42
N THR A 38 -8.69 -3.77 -22.41
CA THR A 38 -7.50 -2.93 -22.41
C THR A 38 -6.33 -3.88 -22.25
N THR A 39 -5.73 -4.29 -23.36
CA THR A 39 -4.42 -4.94 -23.35
C THR A 39 -3.48 -3.99 -22.64
N GLY A 40 -2.85 -4.47 -21.56
CA GLY A 40 -1.85 -3.68 -20.85
C GLY A 40 -0.65 -3.39 -21.75
N PRO A 41 0.31 -2.58 -21.27
CA PRO A 41 1.50 -2.28 -22.05
C PRO A 41 2.27 -3.56 -22.40
N GLU A 42 2.88 -3.61 -23.59
CA GLU A 42 3.72 -4.77 -23.99
C GLU A 42 4.95 -4.93 -23.07
N ALA A 43 5.49 -3.82 -22.58
CA ALA A 43 6.57 -3.81 -21.61
C ALA A 43 6.04 -3.89 -20.18
N VAL A 44 6.84 -4.49 -19.30
CA VAL A 44 6.58 -4.49 -17.85
C VAL A 44 7.20 -3.25 -17.23
N TYR A 45 6.37 -2.45 -16.55
CA TYR A 45 6.78 -1.29 -15.78
C TYR A 45 6.55 -1.54 -14.30
N TYR A 46 7.43 -0.97 -13.48
CA TYR A 46 7.26 -0.88 -12.04
C TYR A 46 7.15 0.58 -11.63
N VAL A 47 6.13 0.90 -10.85
CA VAL A 47 5.89 2.25 -10.33
C VAL A 47 5.89 2.18 -8.82
N TYR A 48 6.70 3.02 -8.18
CA TYR A 48 6.66 3.22 -6.73
C TYR A 48 5.66 4.32 -6.38
N VAL A 49 4.78 4.04 -5.43
CA VAL A 49 3.71 4.93 -4.97
C VAL A 49 3.81 5.09 -3.46
N GLY A 50 3.98 6.32 -2.98
CA GLY A 50 3.95 6.64 -1.56
C GLY A 50 2.50 6.78 -1.07
N ALA A 51 2.17 6.10 0.02
CA ALA A 51 0.94 6.32 0.78
C ALA A 51 1.30 7.11 2.04
N GLU A 52 1.35 8.44 1.89
CA GLU A 52 1.82 9.39 2.90
C GLU A 52 1.16 9.16 4.27
N SER A 53 -0.17 9.12 4.35
CA SER A 53 -0.89 8.98 5.62
C SER A 53 -0.92 7.56 6.22
N ALA A 54 -0.17 6.62 5.63
CA ALA A 54 -0.13 5.23 6.07
C ALA A 54 1.28 4.69 6.31
N ASP A 55 2.31 5.51 6.05
CA ASP A 55 3.71 5.08 6.08
C ASP A 55 3.99 3.82 5.26
N LEU A 56 3.43 3.77 4.05
CA LEU A 56 3.67 2.67 3.11
C LEU A 56 4.23 3.18 1.80
N ILE A 57 5.10 2.38 1.18
CA ILE A 57 5.36 2.42 -0.25
C ILE A 57 4.71 1.19 -0.88
N HIS A 58 4.01 1.38 -1.99
CA HIS A 58 3.57 0.29 -2.86
C HIS A 58 4.40 0.28 -4.14
N ARG A 59 4.87 -0.90 -4.55
CA ARG A 59 5.35 -1.11 -5.91
C ARG A 59 4.23 -1.74 -6.73
N ILE A 60 3.84 -1.05 -7.80
CA ILE A 60 2.80 -1.48 -8.73
C ILE A 60 3.49 -2.04 -9.98
N ARG A 61 3.13 -3.27 -10.37
CA ARG A 61 3.51 -3.86 -11.66
C ARG A 61 2.43 -3.56 -12.69
N LEU A 62 2.84 -3.03 -13.83
CA LEU A 62 2.00 -2.84 -15.01
C LEU A 62 2.59 -3.63 -16.17
N GLY A 63 1.81 -4.46 -16.86
CA GLY A 63 2.29 -5.24 -17.99
C GLY A 63 1.14 -5.76 -18.85
N PRO A 64 1.41 -6.69 -19.77
CA PRO A 64 0.38 -7.22 -20.69
C PRO A 64 -0.80 -7.85 -19.95
N ASP A 65 -0.52 -8.44 -18.79
CA ASP A 65 -1.49 -9.12 -17.92
C ASP A 65 -2.34 -8.16 -17.07
N GLY A 66 -2.11 -6.83 -17.20
CA GLY A 66 -2.80 -5.79 -16.44
C GLY A 66 -1.95 -5.19 -15.32
N VAL A 67 -2.61 -4.81 -14.23
CA VAL A 67 -2.02 -4.08 -13.11
C VAL A 67 -2.16 -4.88 -11.81
N SER A 68 -1.08 -4.97 -11.04
CA SER A 68 -1.09 -5.61 -9.72
C SER A 68 -0.19 -4.89 -8.73
N VAL A 69 -0.51 -5.01 -7.43
CA VAL A 69 0.45 -4.65 -6.38
C VAL A 69 1.49 -5.77 -6.31
N ASP A 70 2.73 -5.41 -6.56
CA ASP A 70 3.88 -6.33 -6.51
C ASP A 70 4.46 -6.41 -5.10
N GLN A 71 4.55 -5.26 -4.41
CA GLN A 71 5.09 -5.18 -3.07
C GLN A 71 4.43 -4.04 -2.28
N THR A 72 4.35 -4.23 -0.95
CA THR A 72 3.99 -3.20 0.02
C THR A 72 5.07 -3.18 1.09
N THR A 73 5.68 -2.02 1.29
CA THR A 73 6.83 -1.84 2.19
C THR A 73 6.46 -0.80 3.24
N PRO A 74 6.46 -1.15 4.53
CA PRO A 74 6.33 -0.15 5.58
C PRO A 74 7.57 0.74 5.63
N VAL A 75 7.36 2.01 5.86
CA VAL A 75 8.41 3.01 5.99
C VAL A 75 8.27 3.77 7.31
N GLY A 76 9.28 4.57 7.62
CA GLY A 76 9.35 5.33 8.85
C GLY A 76 9.92 4.57 10.05
N GLU A 77 10.29 5.31 11.09
CA GLU A 77 10.99 4.82 12.28
C GLU A 77 10.09 4.71 13.52
N MET A 78 9.01 5.50 13.58
CA MET A 78 8.21 5.67 14.79
C MET A 78 6.77 5.23 14.58
N ALA A 79 6.28 4.32 15.41
CA ALA A 79 4.90 3.86 15.33
C ALA A 79 3.85 4.90 15.78
N ILE A 80 4.28 5.97 16.47
CA ILE A 80 3.37 6.98 17.05
C ILE A 80 3.27 8.27 16.22
N GLU A 81 3.97 8.33 15.10
CA GLU A 81 4.02 9.51 14.25
C GLU A 81 4.06 9.07 12.79
N THR A 82 3.33 9.77 11.92
CA THR A 82 3.26 9.45 10.50
C THR A 82 4.28 10.28 9.74
N GLU A 83 5.45 9.69 9.51
CA GLU A 83 6.60 10.34 8.86
C GLU A 83 6.32 10.65 7.38
N GLY A 84 5.54 9.77 6.73
CA GLY A 84 4.94 9.93 5.42
C GLY A 84 5.93 9.99 4.25
N PRO A 85 5.93 9.02 3.31
CA PRO A 85 6.72 9.14 2.08
C PRO A 85 6.23 10.33 1.24
N HIS A 86 7.11 11.30 1.00
CA HIS A 86 6.77 12.57 0.33
C HIS A 86 7.52 12.79 -0.99
N GLY A 87 8.68 12.16 -1.16
CA GLY A 87 9.45 12.16 -2.40
C GLY A 87 9.92 10.75 -2.71
N LEU A 88 9.84 10.34 -3.97
CA LEU A 88 10.33 9.03 -4.45
C LEU A 88 11.08 9.23 -5.76
N ASN A 89 12.26 8.62 -5.87
CA ASN A 89 13.00 8.58 -7.13
C ASN A 89 13.85 7.31 -7.23
N VAL A 90 13.90 6.71 -8.42
CA VAL A 90 14.72 5.53 -8.69
C VAL A 90 16.02 5.98 -9.36
N SER A 91 17.15 5.40 -8.99
CA SER A 91 18.43 5.69 -9.64
C SER A 91 18.39 5.34 -11.14
N PRO A 92 19.17 6.02 -12.00
CA PRO A 92 19.17 5.74 -13.44
C PRO A 92 19.55 4.29 -13.82
N ASP A 93 20.33 3.62 -12.97
CA ASP A 93 20.70 2.22 -13.12
C ASP A 93 19.66 1.24 -12.54
N GLY A 94 18.57 1.75 -11.98
CA GLY A 94 17.48 0.97 -11.40
C GLY A 94 17.82 0.29 -10.08
N ARG A 95 19.01 0.51 -9.51
CA ARG A 95 19.49 -0.21 -8.32
C ARG A 95 18.94 0.30 -7.01
N TYR A 96 18.61 1.59 -6.93
CA TYR A 96 18.25 2.23 -5.68
C TYR A 96 16.94 3.00 -5.78
N LEU A 97 16.13 2.89 -4.73
CA LEU A 97 15.01 3.77 -4.47
C LEU A 97 15.44 4.79 -3.41
N TYR A 98 15.31 6.08 -3.74
CA TYR A 98 15.43 7.18 -2.81
C TYR A 98 14.05 7.62 -2.39
N MET A 99 13.86 7.78 -1.09
CA MET A 99 12.62 8.28 -0.51
C MET A 99 12.94 9.43 0.44
N THR A 100 12.11 10.47 0.47
CA THR A 100 12.13 11.45 1.56
C THR A 100 10.87 11.34 2.41
N THR A 101 11.00 11.50 3.72
CA THR A 101 9.86 11.76 4.61
C THR A 101 9.71 13.26 4.83
N ALA A 102 8.48 13.74 4.98
CA ALA A 102 8.22 15.16 5.30
C ALA A 102 8.23 15.43 6.80
N HIS A 103 7.82 14.43 7.60
CA HIS A 103 7.84 14.50 9.04
C HIS A 103 8.85 13.50 9.64
N GLY A 104 8.87 13.48 10.96
CA GLY A 104 9.82 12.77 11.81
C GLY A 104 10.21 13.61 13.01
N ILE A 105 10.85 12.99 13.98
CA ILE A 105 11.39 13.66 15.16
C ILE A 105 12.93 13.51 15.10
N PRO A 106 13.69 14.60 14.89
CA PRO A 106 13.26 16.00 14.89
C PRO A 106 12.63 16.50 13.58
N ASP A 107 12.96 15.91 12.43
CA ASP A 107 12.53 16.35 11.09
C ASP A 107 12.55 15.17 10.10
N GLY A 108 12.09 15.42 8.86
CA GLY A 108 12.16 14.50 7.73
C GLY A 108 13.58 14.04 7.34
N LYS A 109 13.65 12.90 6.65
CA LYS A 109 14.91 12.22 6.32
C LYS A 109 14.94 11.80 4.85
N LEU A 110 16.14 11.69 4.30
CA LEU A 110 16.43 10.99 3.06
C LEU A 110 16.78 9.54 3.37
N TRP A 111 16.09 8.65 2.71
CA TRP A 111 16.20 7.21 2.80
C TRP A 111 16.73 6.66 1.49
N LYS A 112 17.49 5.57 1.58
CA LYS A 112 18.01 4.84 0.43
C LYS A 112 17.75 3.35 0.60
N PHE A 113 17.01 2.77 -0.32
CA PHE A 113 16.69 1.34 -0.36
C PHE A 113 17.30 0.70 -1.60
N ASP A 114 17.64 -0.59 -1.53
CA ASP A 114 17.81 -1.40 -2.72
C ASP A 114 16.45 -1.54 -3.42
N ALA A 115 16.35 -1.11 -4.67
CA ALA A 115 15.10 -1.19 -5.43
C ALA A 115 14.80 -2.65 -5.80
N GLY A 116 13.57 -3.11 -5.59
CA GLY A 116 13.21 -4.52 -5.70
C GLY A 116 12.90 -5.12 -4.33
N PRO A 117 13.90 -5.46 -3.52
CA PRO A 117 13.68 -5.99 -2.19
C PRO A 117 13.30 -4.90 -1.16
N ASP A 118 13.40 -3.62 -1.54
CA ASP A 118 13.16 -2.44 -0.69
C ASP A 118 13.88 -2.53 0.67
N THR A 119 15.10 -3.08 0.65
CA THR A 119 15.93 -3.23 1.84
C THR A 119 16.70 -1.95 2.10
N LEU A 120 16.69 -1.47 3.35
CA LEU A 120 17.39 -0.25 3.73
C LEU A 120 18.90 -0.42 3.57
N VAL A 121 19.54 0.47 2.81
CA VAL A 121 20.98 0.39 2.50
C VAL A 121 21.85 0.93 3.64
N ALA A 122 21.37 1.96 4.34
CA ALA A 122 22.07 2.62 5.43
C ALA A 122 21.09 3.42 6.32
N ALA A 123 21.57 3.90 7.47
CA ALA A 123 20.80 4.80 8.31
C ALA A 123 20.33 6.05 7.51
N PRO A 124 19.08 6.51 7.69
CA PRO A 124 18.57 7.67 6.96
C PRO A 124 19.29 8.97 7.32
N ILE A 125 19.40 9.88 6.35
CA ILE A 125 20.09 11.15 6.51
C ILE A 125 19.06 12.22 6.85
N LEU A 126 19.23 12.92 7.98
CA LEU A 126 18.41 14.08 8.33
C LEU A 126 18.49 15.16 7.25
N LEU A 127 17.35 15.62 6.76
CA LEU A 127 17.28 16.70 5.78
C LEU A 127 17.26 18.09 6.42
N GLY A 128 17.33 18.16 7.76
CA GLY A 128 17.28 19.41 8.54
C GLY A 128 15.86 19.92 8.72
N LYS A 129 15.67 21.15 9.19
CA LYS A 129 14.34 21.67 9.50
C LYS A 129 13.47 21.78 8.25
N GLN A 130 12.52 20.86 8.10
CA GLN A 130 11.53 20.89 7.01
C GLN A 130 10.18 21.17 7.65
N CYS A 131 9.59 22.32 7.31
CA CYS A 131 8.21 22.69 7.60
C CYS A 131 7.63 22.14 8.93
N ALA A 132 8.26 22.46 10.06
CA ALA A 132 7.44 22.80 11.21
C ALA A 132 6.66 24.06 10.77
N LEU A 133 5.40 23.89 10.36
CA LEU A 133 4.51 25.04 10.26
C LEU A 133 4.63 25.80 11.59
N PRO A 134 4.90 27.12 11.55
CA PRO A 134 5.06 27.91 12.77
C PRO A 134 3.82 27.84 13.68
#